data_AF-A0A5B8EHW1-F1
#
_entry.id   AF-A0A5B8EHW1-F1
#
_cell.length_a   1.000
_cell.length_b   1.000
_cell.length_c   1.000
_cell.angle_alpha   90.00
_cell.angle_beta   90.00
_cell.angle_gamma   90.00
#
_symmetry.space_group_name_H-M   'P 1'
#
loop_
_entity.id
_entity.type
_entity.pdbx_description
1 polymer ?
#
loop_
_entity_poly.entity_id
_entity_poly.type
_entity_poly.pdbx_seq_one_letter_code
_entity_poly.pdbx_strand_id
1 'polypeptide(L)'
;MFGDCVRVTRKLYKGIDTFKLIAALGVVAIHTEIKFFDILGRLGVPFFVIISSFFFFKHYFRLNKNIQRKNYIKKFLVRLGLLFLTWEVFYIPLALKEFLKISSKKIEVKSLLLYIFDFFYPVPSNANGWGPSWYLIAMFMALPIFIGVFYLLRKNLIVLGILCVIIEFYFVCTNGYGYLTHWSTLGTYGFPRVMIYIYIGMLFAKFKDKINDYSFKRYLWIFGALLVLFLIENFVIKMPGGIINSEEVFTTAPTALVGSLVAIRWQPNIGNTINIRSFSTFLYCAQQWGLVVWDKFTHILNINFLGINVLEFVFIVVSSYIFYLLYKSIKTKTQWKFWSYMV
;
A
#
# COMPACT_ATOMS: atom_id res chain seq x y z
N MET A 1 -18.28 19.74 39.75
CA MET A 1 -19.52 19.21 39.13
C MET A 1 -19.71 19.89 37.77
N PHE A 2 -19.14 19.30 36.73
CA PHE A 2 -19.41 19.55 35.31
C PHE A 2 -19.26 18.14 34.71
N GLY A 3 -20.34 17.43 34.43
CA GLY A 3 -21.26 17.76 33.36
C GLY A 3 -20.86 16.92 32.15
N ASP A 4 -21.21 15.64 32.22
CA ASP A 4 -21.26 14.64 31.15
C ASP A 4 -20.18 14.69 30.07
N CYS A 5 -19.13 13.91 30.32
CA CYS A 5 -18.24 13.39 29.30
C CYS A 5 -19.07 12.54 28.33
N VAL A 6 -19.60 13.18 27.27
CA VAL A 6 -20.05 12.47 26.07
C VAL A 6 -18.84 11.69 25.57
N ARG A 7 -18.76 10.40 25.95
CA ARG A 7 -17.88 9.43 25.33
C ARG A 7 -18.29 9.39 23.87
N VAL A 8 -17.65 10.23 23.05
CA VAL A 8 -17.60 10.03 21.60
C VAL A 8 -16.89 8.70 21.43
N THR A 9 -17.67 7.62 21.35
CA THR A 9 -17.19 6.28 21.08
C THR A 9 -16.47 6.34 19.75
N ARG A 10 -15.13 6.45 19.80
CA ARG A 10 -14.29 6.31 18.61
C ARG A 10 -14.62 4.93 18.04
N LYS A 11 -15.38 4.89 16.95
CA LYS A 11 -15.66 3.66 16.21
C LYS A 11 -14.31 3.02 15.89
N LEU A 12 -14.00 1.95 16.60
CA LEU A 12 -12.80 1.15 16.38
C LEU A 12 -13.05 0.41 15.06
N TYR A 13 -12.23 0.68 14.05
CA TYR A 13 -12.30 0.00 12.77
C TYR A 13 -11.53 -1.32 12.84
N LYS A 14 -12.01 -2.26 13.67
CA LYS A 14 -11.32 -3.51 13.95
C LYS A 14 -11.07 -4.33 12.68
N GLY A 15 -12.07 -4.41 11.79
CA GLY A 15 -11.92 -5.11 10.50
C GLY A 15 -10.85 -4.49 9.61
N ILE A 16 -10.73 -3.16 9.58
CA ILE A 16 -9.65 -2.48 8.85
C ILE A 16 -8.29 -2.87 9.43
N ASP A 17 -8.15 -2.87 10.76
CA ASP A 17 -6.88 -3.21 11.41
C ASP A 17 -6.46 -4.66 11.09
N THR A 18 -7.40 -5.60 11.09
CA THR A 18 -7.16 -6.99 10.70
C THR A 18 -6.79 -7.11 9.22
N PHE A 19 -7.55 -6.46 8.32
CA PHE A 19 -7.26 -6.50 6.88
C PHE A 19 -5.92 -5.84 6.55
N LYS A 20 -5.49 -4.81 7.29
CA LYS A 20 -4.15 -4.22 7.14
C LYS A 20 -3.05 -5.23 7.44
N LEU A 21 -3.22 -6.06 8.48
CA LEU A 21 -2.27 -7.12 8.78
C LEU A 21 -2.28 -8.19 7.66
N ILE A 22 -3.45 -8.61 7.19
CA ILE A 22 -3.58 -9.56 6.08
C ILE A 22 -2.91 -9.00 4.81
N ALA A 23 -3.13 -7.72 4.49
CA ALA A 23 -2.50 -7.05 3.37
C ALA A 23 -0.97 -6.98 3.52
N ALA A 24 -0.46 -6.68 4.72
CA ALA A 24 0.98 -6.68 4.99
C ALA A 24 1.61 -8.07 4.86
N LEU A 25 0.93 -9.12 5.35
CA LEU A 25 1.33 -10.51 5.13
C LEU A 25 1.31 -10.85 3.64
N GLY A 26 0.30 -10.38 2.90
CA GLY A 26 0.25 -10.51 1.45
C GLY A 26 1.48 -9.92 0.75
N VAL A 27 1.93 -8.73 1.19
CA VAL A 27 3.17 -8.10 0.67
C VAL A 27 4.38 -8.98 0.90
N VAL A 28 4.52 -9.59 2.08
CA VAL A 28 5.59 -10.57 2.34
C VAL A 28 5.47 -11.75 1.40
N ALA A 29 4.27 -12.32 1.24
CA ALA A 29 4.04 -13.48 0.38
C ALA A 29 4.38 -13.22 -1.11
N ILE A 30 4.20 -11.99 -1.58
CA ILE A 30 4.63 -11.56 -2.92
C ILE A 30 6.15 -11.67 -3.05
N HIS A 31 6.89 -11.20 -2.05
CA HIS A 31 8.36 -11.13 -2.13
C HIS A 31 9.03 -12.47 -1.84
N THR A 32 8.35 -13.38 -1.14
CA THR A 32 8.79 -14.77 -0.94
C THR A 32 8.22 -15.73 -1.98
N GLU A 33 7.54 -15.24 -3.02
CA GLU A 33 6.99 -16.03 -4.13
C GLU A 33 6.12 -17.23 -3.70
N ILE A 34 5.24 -17.05 -2.71
CA ILE A 34 4.27 -18.10 -2.36
C ILE A 34 3.11 -18.05 -3.35
N LYS A 35 3.17 -18.88 -4.41
CA LYS A 35 2.30 -18.93 -5.61
C LYS A 35 0.77 -18.74 -5.47
N PHE A 36 0.20 -18.88 -4.28
CA PHE A 36 -1.23 -18.60 -4.02
C PHE A 36 -1.43 -17.30 -3.23
N PHE A 37 -0.54 -17.03 -2.28
CA PHE A 37 -0.60 -15.85 -1.43
C PHE A 37 0.02 -14.62 -2.10
N ASP A 38 0.89 -14.79 -3.09
CA ASP A 38 1.49 -13.72 -3.89
C ASP A 38 0.43 -12.96 -4.71
N ILE A 39 -0.44 -13.67 -5.43
CA ILE A 39 -1.53 -13.08 -6.23
C ILE A 39 -2.50 -12.32 -5.32
N LEU A 40 -2.94 -12.95 -4.23
CA LEU A 40 -3.82 -12.30 -3.25
C LEU A 40 -3.15 -11.11 -2.57
N GLY A 41 -1.85 -11.20 -2.31
CA GLY A 41 -1.06 -10.14 -1.70
C GLY A 41 -1.03 -8.86 -2.51
N ARG A 42 -1.14 -8.95 -3.84
CA ARG A 42 -1.16 -7.78 -4.74
C ARG A 42 -2.37 -6.87 -4.54
N LEU A 43 -3.46 -7.36 -3.93
CA LEU A 43 -4.60 -6.53 -3.51
C LEU A 43 -4.28 -5.63 -2.29
N GLY A 44 -3.15 -5.89 -1.60
CA GLY A 44 -2.74 -5.17 -0.40
C GLY A 44 -2.51 -3.69 -0.64
N VAL A 45 -1.78 -3.32 -1.71
CA VAL A 45 -1.49 -1.91 -2.02
C VAL A 45 -2.77 -1.11 -2.38
N PRO A 46 -3.63 -1.57 -3.32
CA PRO A 46 -4.94 -0.96 -3.54
C PRO A 46 -5.73 -0.75 -2.25
N PHE A 47 -5.77 -1.76 -1.37
CA PHE A 47 -6.43 -1.66 -0.07
C PHE A 47 -5.81 -0.57 0.82
N PHE A 48 -4.48 -0.53 0.96
CA PHE A 48 -3.80 0.51 1.76
C PHE A 48 -4.10 1.92 1.26
N VAL A 49 -4.14 2.12 -0.05
CA VAL A 49 -4.48 3.41 -0.66
C VAL A 49 -5.93 3.80 -0.39
N ILE A 50 -6.88 2.89 -0.62
CA ILE A 50 -8.32 3.13 -0.40
C ILE A 50 -8.58 3.51 1.05
N ILE A 51 -8.05 2.75 2.01
CA ILE A 51 -8.28 2.99 3.44
C ILE A 51 -7.61 4.29 3.90
N SER A 52 -6.39 4.56 3.44
CA SER A 52 -5.69 5.81 3.78
C SER A 52 -6.47 7.03 3.26
N SER A 53 -6.97 6.95 2.03
CA SER A 53 -7.80 7.97 1.41
C SER A 53 -9.15 8.13 2.11
N PHE A 54 -9.80 7.03 2.50
CA PHE A 54 -11.03 7.05 3.30
C PHE A 54 -10.86 7.84 4.59
N PHE A 55 -9.82 7.55 5.39
CA PHE A 55 -9.58 8.28 6.63
C PHE A 55 -9.22 9.75 6.40
N PHE A 56 -8.42 10.03 5.36
CA PHE A 56 -8.08 11.39 4.96
C PHE A 56 -9.34 12.18 4.62
N PHE A 57 -10.15 11.72 3.67
CA PHE A 57 -11.35 12.43 3.21
C PHE A 57 -12.44 12.51 4.27
N LYS A 58 -12.57 11.50 5.14
CA LYS A 58 -13.50 11.52 6.28
C LYS A 58 -13.24 12.69 7.21
N HIS A 59 -11.98 13.09 7.41
CA HIS A 59 -11.65 14.28 8.19
C HIS A 59 -11.68 15.54 7.31
N TYR A 60 -11.11 15.49 6.11
CA TYR A 60 -11.03 16.63 5.18
C TYR A 60 -12.41 17.26 4.91
N PHE A 61 -13.44 16.45 4.68
CA PHE A 61 -14.80 16.94 4.40
C PHE A 61 -15.49 17.56 5.63
N ARG A 62 -15.00 17.32 6.85
CA ARG A 62 -15.53 17.95 8.07
C ARG A 62 -14.93 19.35 8.33
N LEU A 63 -13.87 19.71 7.61
CA LEU A 63 -13.22 21.01 7.76
C LEU A 63 -13.95 22.04 6.90
N ASN A 64 -14.37 23.17 7.49
CA ASN A 64 -15.14 24.21 6.80
C ASN A 64 -14.24 25.29 6.18
N LYS A 65 -13.13 25.64 6.83
CA LYS A 65 -12.24 26.72 6.38
C LYS A 65 -11.16 26.19 5.41
N ASN A 66 -10.92 26.93 4.32
CA ASN A 66 -9.88 26.58 3.34
C ASN A 66 -8.47 26.49 3.98
N ILE A 67 -8.16 27.36 4.93
CA ILE A 67 -6.89 27.34 5.66
C ILE A 67 -6.73 26.04 6.46
N GLN A 68 -7.79 25.59 7.14
CA GLN A 68 -7.78 24.32 7.89
C GLN A 68 -7.56 23.12 6.96
N ARG A 69 -8.22 23.12 5.79
CA ARG A 69 -8.04 22.08 4.76
C ARG A 69 -6.61 22.03 4.23
N LYS A 70 -6.02 23.18 3.90
CA LYS A 70 -4.62 23.27 3.46
C LYS A 70 -3.65 22.77 4.54
N ASN A 71 -3.83 23.21 5.79
CA ASN A 71 -3.01 22.75 6.92
C ASN A 71 -3.16 21.25 7.17
N TYR A 72 -4.36 20.70 6.99
CA TYR A 72 -4.59 19.26 7.13
C TYR A 72 -3.91 18.45 6.02
N ILE A 73 -3.98 18.89 4.76
CA ILE A 73 -3.23 18.29 3.65
C ILE A 73 -1.74 18.27 3.99
N LYS A 74 -1.17 19.43 4.34
CA LYS A 74 0.26 19.55 4.71
C LYS A 74 0.62 18.59 5.85
N LYS A 75 -0.18 18.54 6.92
CA LYS A 75 0.05 17.64 8.06
C LYS A 75 0.03 16.17 7.65
N PHE A 76 -0.90 15.78 6.78
CA PHE A 76 -1.00 14.41 6.28
C PHE A 76 0.20 14.04 5.40
N LEU A 77 0.59 14.92 4.48
CA LEU A 77 1.76 14.71 3.62
C LEU A 77 3.06 14.67 4.41
N VAL A 78 3.24 15.55 5.40
CA VAL A 78 4.41 15.51 6.31
C VAL A 78 4.46 14.19 7.06
N ARG A 79 3.31 13.67 7.53
CA ARG A 79 3.28 12.35 8.19
C ARG A 79 3.69 11.23 7.25
N LEU A 80 3.17 11.20 6.01
CA LEU A 80 3.56 10.19 5.01
C LEU A 80 5.04 10.29 4.67
N GLY A 81 5.53 11.50 4.41
CA GLY A 81 6.93 11.76 4.11
C GLY A 81 7.86 11.39 5.26
N LEU A 82 7.51 11.69 6.52
CA LEU A 82 8.30 11.28 7.67
C LEU A 82 8.31 9.77 7.88
N LEU A 83 7.17 9.09 7.72
CA LEU A 83 7.12 7.62 7.76
C LEU A 83 8.04 7.02 6.71
N PHE A 84 7.95 7.52 5.47
CA PHE A 84 8.83 7.10 4.38
C PHE A 84 10.31 7.35 4.71
N LEU A 85 10.70 8.61 4.96
CA LEU A 85 12.08 9.00 5.23
C LEU A 85 12.70 8.26 6.43
N THR A 86 11.91 8.00 7.47
CA THR A 86 12.39 7.23 8.62
C THR A 86 12.79 5.81 8.24
N TRP A 87 12.05 5.14 7.37
CA TRP A 87 12.40 3.81 6.87
C TRP A 87 13.53 3.86 5.85
N GLU A 88 13.61 4.91 5.03
CA GLU A 88 14.74 5.12 4.12
C GLU A 88 16.08 5.16 4.84
N VAL A 89 16.15 5.75 6.04
CA VAL A 89 17.38 5.72 6.87
C VAL A 89 17.84 4.29 7.13
N PHE A 90 16.91 3.36 7.40
CA PHE A 90 17.23 1.95 7.56
C PHE A 90 17.58 1.27 6.24
N TYR A 91 17.16 1.79 5.09
CA TYR A 91 17.44 1.23 3.78
C TYR A 91 18.68 1.77 3.08
N ILE A 92 19.32 2.83 3.61
CA ILE A 92 20.58 3.39 3.08
C ILE A 92 21.61 2.31 2.74
N PRO A 93 21.90 1.30 3.60
CA PRO A 93 22.90 0.28 3.26
C PRO A 93 22.52 -0.56 2.03
N LEU A 94 21.22 -0.86 1.86
CA LEU A 94 20.71 -1.60 0.70
C LEU A 94 20.74 -0.74 -0.55
N ALA A 95 20.31 0.51 -0.44
CA ALA A 95 20.29 1.48 -1.52
C ALA A 95 21.71 1.76 -2.07
N LEU A 96 22.70 1.92 -1.19
CA LEU A 96 24.10 2.07 -1.59
C LEU A 96 24.64 0.84 -2.32
N LYS A 97 24.27 -0.37 -1.87
CA LYS A 97 24.68 -1.62 -2.54
C LYS A 97 24.14 -1.69 -3.97
N GLU A 98 22.87 -1.36 -4.19
CA GLU A 98 22.27 -1.37 -5.53
C GLU A 98 22.81 -0.23 -6.41
N PHE A 99 23.00 0.97 -5.85
CA PHE A 99 23.63 2.09 -6.56
C PHE A 99 25.05 1.75 -7.06
N LEU A 100 25.85 1.06 -6.25
CA LEU A 100 27.20 0.63 -6.64
C LEU A 100 27.20 -0.41 -7.77
N LYS A 101 26.16 -1.25 -7.87
CA LYS A 101 26.00 -2.19 -8.99
C LYS A 101 25.68 -1.44 -10.29
N ILE A 102 24.75 -0.48 -10.23
CA ILE A 102 24.29 0.28 -11.41
C ILE A 102 25.37 1.20 -11.94
N SER A 103 26.15 1.80 -11.04
CA SER A 103 27.23 2.72 -11.40
C SER A 103 28.49 2.02 -11.92
N SER A 104 28.52 0.69 -12.08
CA SER A 104 29.74 -0.05 -12.49
C SER A 104 30.97 0.35 -11.66
N LYS A 105 30.75 0.62 -10.36
CA LYS A 105 31.72 1.15 -9.39
C LYS A 105 32.31 2.54 -9.69
N LYS A 106 31.77 3.30 -10.65
CA LYS A 106 32.13 4.70 -10.95
C LYS A 106 30.91 5.61 -10.90
N ILE A 107 30.94 6.64 -10.04
CA ILE A 107 29.81 7.56 -9.87
C ILE A 107 29.76 8.53 -11.07
N GLU A 108 28.89 8.24 -12.03
CA GLU A 108 28.59 9.15 -13.14
C GLU A 108 27.39 10.06 -12.80
N VAL A 109 27.42 11.31 -13.29
CA VAL A 109 26.33 12.29 -13.10
C VAL A 109 24.99 11.76 -13.63
N LYS A 110 25.02 11.01 -14.74
CA LYS A 110 23.83 10.37 -15.31
C LYS A 110 23.19 9.37 -14.33
N SER A 111 24.01 8.56 -13.67
CA SER A 111 23.55 7.57 -12.69
C SER A 111 22.99 8.23 -11.43
N LEU A 112 23.56 9.37 -11.01
CA LEU A 112 23.02 10.18 -9.91
C LEU A 112 21.66 10.80 -10.28
N LEU A 113 21.54 11.35 -11.50
CA LEU A 113 20.28 11.92 -11.99
C LEU A 113 19.19 10.85 -12.14
N LEU A 114 19.54 9.66 -12.62
CA LEU A 114 18.60 8.53 -12.73
C LEU A 114 18.16 8.06 -11.34
N TYR A 115 19.07 7.99 -10.38
CA TYR A 115 18.74 7.65 -8.99
C TYR A 115 17.79 8.68 -8.35
N ILE A 116 18.03 9.98 -8.58
CA ILE A 116 17.15 11.07 -8.11
C ILE A 116 15.81 11.07 -8.88
N PHE A 117 15.79 10.65 -10.13
CA PHE A 117 14.55 10.53 -10.89
C PHE A 117 13.70 9.36 -10.39
N ASP A 118 14.31 8.19 -10.21
CA ASP A 118 13.68 7.02 -9.57
C ASP A 118 13.22 7.36 -8.13
N PHE A 119 13.90 8.33 -7.51
CA PHE A 119 13.49 9.26 -6.45
C PHE A 119 11.99 9.63 -6.37
N PHE A 120 11.53 10.22 -7.46
CA PHE A 120 10.22 10.85 -7.52
C PHE A 120 9.27 10.04 -8.41
N TYR A 121 9.81 9.13 -9.20
CA TYR A 121 9.05 8.32 -10.10
C TYR A 121 9.61 6.90 -10.02
N PRO A 122 9.14 6.06 -9.08
CA PRO A 122 9.62 4.69 -8.96
C PRO A 122 9.33 3.93 -10.24
N VAL A 123 10.33 3.85 -11.11
CA VAL A 123 10.37 2.94 -12.25
C VAL A 123 10.80 1.57 -11.70
N PRO A 124 10.42 0.45 -12.32
CA PRO A 124 10.89 -0.89 -11.95
C PRO A 124 12.42 -1.11 -11.87
N SER A 125 13.25 -0.07 -12.01
CA SER A 125 14.72 -0.17 -11.93
C SER A 125 15.23 -0.59 -10.53
N ASN A 126 14.41 -0.52 -9.47
CA ASN A 126 14.79 -0.86 -8.08
C ASN A 126 16.12 -0.21 -7.61
N ALA A 127 16.60 0.80 -8.33
CA ALA A 127 17.96 1.32 -8.26
C ALA A 127 18.33 1.94 -6.91
N ASN A 128 17.31 2.30 -6.16
CA ASN A 128 17.34 3.08 -4.94
C ASN A 128 16.87 2.30 -3.70
N GLY A 129 16.54 1.01 -3.82
CA GLY A 129 16.13 0.16 -2.69
C GLY A 129 14.65 0.29 -2.30
N TRP A 130 13.81 0.79 -3.21
CA TRP A 130 12.49 1.36 -2.95
C TRP A 130 11.30 0.43 -3.05
N GLY A 131 11.51 -0.73 -3.67
CA GLY A 131 10.49 -1.73 -3.96
C GLY A 131 9.47 -1.98 -2.84
N PRO A 132 9.83 -1.95 -1.54
CA PRO A 132 8.88 -2.20 -0.46
C PRO A 132 7.92 -1.04 -0.17
N SER A 133 8.34 0.23 -0.31
CA SER A 133 7.62 1.39 0.23
C SER A 133 6.97 2.30 -0.82
N TRP A 134 6.94 1.87 -2.08
CA TRP A 134 6.52 2.70 -3.21
C TRP A 134 5.11 3.30 -3.07
N TYR A 135 4.18 2.62 -2.38
CA TYR A 135 2.82 3.16 -2.21
C TYR A 135 2.81 4.46 -1.39
N LEU A 136 3.76 4.65 -0.45
CA LEU A 136 3.83 5.85 0.39
C LEU A 136 4.18 7.07 -0.46
N ILE A 137 5.18 6.93 -1.33
CA ILE A 137 5.60 8.01 -2.23
C ILE A 137 4.55 8.26 -3.32
N ALA A 138 3.95 7.19 -3.87
CA ALA A 138 2.84 7.30 -4.82
C ALA A 138 1.66 8.08 -4.21
N MET A 139 1.30 7.79 -2.95
CA MET A 139 0.27 8.53 -2.21
C MET A 139 0.66 9.97 -1.90
N PHE A 140 1.91 10.21 -1.52
CA PHE A 140 2.44 11.54 -1.23
C PHE A 140 2.30 12.48 -2.45
N MET A 141 2.52 11.95 -3.66
CA MET A 141 2.37 12.70 -4.92
C MET A 141 0.94 12.74 -5.44
N ALA A 142 0.25 11.60 -5.46
CA ALA A 142 -1.07 11.49 -6.07
C ALA A 142 -2.13 12.28 -5.32
N LEU A 143 -2.10 12.31 -3.98
CA LEU A 143 -3.13 12.98 -3.20
C LEU A 143 -3.26 14.50 -3.48
N PRO A 144 -2.18 15.32 -3.45
CA PRO A 144 -2.31 16.74 -3.76
C PRO A 144 -2.72 16.98 -5.22
N ILE A 145 -2.21 16.18 -6.16
CA ILE A 145 -2.60 16.26 -7.58
C ILE A 145 -4.09 15.94 -7.74
N PHE A 146 -4.55 14.85 -7.14
CA PHE A 146 -5.95 14.44 -7.14
C PHE A 146 -6.86 15.52 -6.57
N ILE A 147 -6.48 16.16 -5.46
CA ILE A 147 -7.23 17.29 -4.89
C ILE A 147 -7.24 18.47 -5.86
N GLY A 148 -6.10 18.81 -6.48
CA GLY A 148 -6.00 19.86 -7.49
C GLY A 148 -6.96 19.61 -8.66
N VAL A 149 -6.95 18.40 -9.23
CA VAL A 149 -7.85 17.98 -10.31
C VAL A 149 -9.31 18.02 -9.85
N PHE A 150 -9.62 17.57 -8.62
CA PHE A 150 -10.97 17.65 -8.06
C PHE A 150 -11.51 19.09 -8.02
N TYR A 151 -10.67 20.08 -7.67
CA TYR A 151 -11.07 21.48 -7.70
C TYR A 151 -11.12 22.06 -9.13
N LEU A 152 -10.18 21.67 -10.01
CA LEU A 152 -10.16 22.08 -11.42
C LEU A 152 -11.44 21.64 -12.14
N LEU A 153 -11.90 20.42 -11.88
CA LEU A 153 -13.16 19.87 -12.39
C LEU A 153 -14.40 20.39 -11.65
N ARG A 154 -14.29 21.52 -10.94
CA ARG A 154 -15.37 22.18 -10.19
C ARG A 154 -16.08 21.23 -9.22
N LYS A 155 -15.36 20.27 -8.64
CA LYS A 155 -15.85 19.22 -7.72
C LYS A 155 -16.86 18.25 -8.34
N ASN A 156 -16.88 18.13 -9.67
CA ASN A 156 -17.74 17.17 -10.37
C ASN A 156 -17.20 15.74 -10.18
N LEU A 157 -17.89 14.96 -9.34
CA LEU A 157 -17.48 13.60 -9.02
C LEU A 157 -17.60 12.61 -10.18
N ILE A 158 -18.54 12.84 -11.10
CA ILE A 158 -18.79 11.93 -12.23
C ILE A 158 -17.62 12.06 -13.21
N VAL A 159 -17.28 13.29 -13.61
CA VAL A 159 -16.16 13.55 -14.52
C VAL A 159 -14.83 13.08 -13.90
N LEU A 160 -14.63 13.34 -12.61
CA LEU A 160 -13.44 12.84 -11.90
C LEU A 160 -13.38 11.31 -11.88
N GLY A 161 -14.51 10.63 -11.69
CA GLY A 161 -14.59 9.18 -11.73
C GLY A 161 -14.26 8.60 -13.10
N ILE A 162 -14.83 9.17 -14.16
CA ILE A 162 -14.52 8.80 -15.56
C ILE A 162 -13.02 8.95 -15.83
N LEU A 163 -12.42 10.07 -15.43
CA LEU A 163 -10.98 10.29 -15.58
C LEU A 163 -10.16 9.21 -14.86
N CYS A 164 -10.50 8.87 -13.62
CA CYS A 164 -9.80 7.83 -12.87
C CYS A 164 -9.93 6.44 -13.52
N VAL A 165 -11.10 6.12 -14.08
CA VAL A 165 -11.34 4.85 -14.80
C VAL A 165 -10.53 4.79 -16.08
N ILE A 166 -10.46 5.88 -16.86
CA ILE A 166 -9.64 5.94 -18.08
C ILE A 166 -8.16 5.71 -17.75
N ILE A 167 -7.67 6.35 -16.68
CA ILE A 167 -6.29 6.15 -16.23
C ILE A 167 -6.05 4.69 -15.83
N GLU A 168 -6.90 4.10 -14.99
CA GLU A 168 -6.75 2.69 -14.58
C GLU A 168 -6.83 1.73 -15.78
N PHE A 169 -7.76 1.97 -16.70
CA PHE A 169 -7.91 1.18 -17.93
C PHE A 169 -6.62 1.19 -18.75
N TYR A 170 -5.96 2.35 -18.90
CA TYR A 170 -4.68 2.45 -19.57
C TYR A 170 -3.60 1.59 -18.88
N PHE A 171 -3.50 1.63 -17.55
CA PHE A 171 -2.50 0.83 -16.82
C PHE A 171 -2.76 -0.67 -16.92
N VAL A 172 -4.02 -1.11 -16.83
CA VAL A 172 -4.40 -2.52 -17.03
C VAL A 172 -4.08 -2.97 -18.46
N CYS A 173 -4.43 -2.15 -19.46
CA CYS A 173 -4.18 -2.45 -20.87
C CYS A 173 -2.70 -2.54 -21.22
N THR A 174 -1.87 -1.63 -20.69
CA THR A 174 -0.44 -1.54 -21.02
C THR A 174 0.41 -2.59 -20.29
N ASN A 175 0.09 -2.90 -19.02
CA ASN A 175 0.94 -3.79 -18.24
C ASN A 175 0.38 -5.22 -18.17
N GLY A 176 -0.87 -5.43 -17.77
CA GLY A 176 -1.45 -6.77 -17.68
C GLY A 176 -1.80 -7.37 -19.03
N TYR A 177 -2.37 -6.53 -19.90
CA TYR A 177 -2.81 -6.91 -21.25
C TYR A 177 -1.89 -6.40 -22.36
N GLY A 178 -0.65 -6.02 -22.03
CA GLY A 178 0.32 -5.50 -23.00
C GLY A 178 0.61 -6.47 -24.16
N TYR A 179 0.48 -7.77 -23.91
CA TYR A 179 0.60 -8.83 -24.92
C TYR A 179 -0.48 -8.78 -26.02
N LEU A 180 -1.64 -8.15 -25.75
CA LEU A 180 -2.69 -7.91 -26.74
C LEU A 180 -2.68 -6.48 -27.28
N THR A 181 -2.44 -5.50 -26.42
CA THR A 181 -2.59 -4.08 -26.79
C THR A 181 -1.34 -3.53 -27.46
N HIS A 182 -0.16 -4.07 -27.13
CA HIS A 182 1.14 -3.55 -27.54
C HIS A 182 1.38 -2.07 -27.18
N TRP A 183 0.66 -1.55 -26.18
CA TRP A 183 0.80 -0.16 -25.73
C TRP A 183 2.04 0.02 -24.84
N SER A 184 2.68 1.19 -24.95
CA SER A 184 3.86 1.52 -24.15
C SER A 184 3.52 1.70 -22.66
N THR A 185 4.30 1.10 -21.78
CA THR A 185 4.13 1.25 -20.33
C THR A 185 4.64 2.61 -19.84
N LEU A 186 3.79 3.39 -19.17
CA LEU A 186 4.20 4.63 -18.47
C LEU A 186 4.35 4.34 -16.98
N GLY A 187 5.55 3.92 -16.55
CA GLY A 187 5.92 3.76 -15.14
C GLY A 187 4.89 3.00 -14.29
N THR A 188 5.03 1.68 -14.24
CA THR A 188 4.09 0.71 -13.65
C THR A 188 3.73 0.97 -12.17
N TYR A 189 4.61 1.63 -11.41
CA TYR A 189 4.44 1.99 -10.00
C TYR A 189 4.20 3.49 -9.76
N GLY A 190 3.78 4.22 -10.81
CA GLY A 190 3.59 5.66 -10.77
C GLY A 190 2.35 6.13 -10.00
N PHE A 191 2.39 7.40 -9.59
CA PHE A 191 1.29 8.08 -8.90
C PHE A 191 -0.05 8.16 -9.69
N PRO A 192 -0.12 8.14 -11.04
CA PRO A 192 -1.41 8.22 -11.72
C PRO A 192 -2.28 7.00 -11.45
N ARG A 193 -1.67 5.81 -11.35
CA ARG A 193 -2.38 4.55 -11.10
C ARG A 193 -3.16 4.56 -9.80
N VAL A 194 -2.61 5.15 -8.73
CA VAL A 194 -3.29 5.15 -7.42
C VAL A 194 -4.51 6.09 -7.36
N MET A 195 -4.76 6.92 -8.38
CA MET A 195 -5.88 7.88 -8.39
C MET A 195 -7.25 7.21 -8.27
N ILE A 196 -7.47 6.07 -8.92
CA ILE A 196 -8.74 5.35 -8.81
C ILE A 196 -9.00 4.88 -7.37
N TYR A 197 -7.96 4.42 -6.68
CA TYR A 197 -8.04 3.97 -5.29
C TYR A 197 -8.26 5.15 -4.33
N ILE A 198 -7.65 6.30 -4.61
CA ILE A 198 -7.92 7.55 -3.88
C ILE A 198 -9.38 7.98 -4.07
N TYR A 199 -9.89 7.92 -5.30
CA TYR A 199 -11.27 8.23 -5.64
C TYR A 199 -12.26 7.31 -4.90
N ILE A 200 -12.02 5.99 -4.89
CA ILE A 200 -12.83 5.03 -4.14
C ILE A 200 -12.86 5.38 -2.64
N GLY A 201 -11.70 5.66 -2.03
CA GLY A 201 -11.63 6.08 -0.64
C GLY A 201 -12.40 7.38 -0.35
N MET A 202 -12.35 8.35 -1.28
CA MET A 202 -13.14 9.58 -1.22
C MET A 202 -14.64 9.30 -1.28
N LEU A 203 -15.09 8.39 -2.16
CA LEU A 203 -16.49 7.99 -2.26
C LEU A 203 -16.99 7.35 -0.96
N PHE A 204 -16.20 6.47 -0.34
CA PHE A 204 -16.55 5.89 0.96
C PHE A 204 -16.67 6.95 2.06
N ALA A 205 -15.82 7.97 2.05
CA ALA A 205 -15.89 9.05 3.02
C ALA A 205 -17.13 9.93 2.80
N LYS A 206 -17.46 10.24 1.54
CA LYS A 206 -18.60 11.09 1.17
C LYS A 206 -19.95 10.40 1.37
N PHE A 207 -20.02 9.11 1.02
CA PHE A 207 -21.25 8.30 1.09
C PHE A 207 -21.22 7.30 2.25
N LYS A 208 -20.50 7.63 3.34
CA LYS A 208 -20.31 6.76 4.51
C LYS A 208 -21.61 6.23 5.11
N ASP A 209 -22.69 7.01 5.02
CA ASP A 209 -23.98 6.67 5.62
C ASP A 209 -24.68 5.59 4.79
N LYS A 210 -24.51 5.63 3.46
CA LYS A 210 -25.03 4.64 2.50
C LYS A 210 -24.32 3.28 2.56
N ILE A 211 -23.13 3.21 3.17
CA ILE A 211 -22.39 1.93 3.33
C ILE A 211 -23.19 0.93 4.18
N ASN A 212 -24.13 1.42 5.01
CA ASN A 212 -24.93 0.56 5.88
C ASN A 212 -26.27 0.12 5.26
N ASP A 213 -26.64 0.65 4.08
CA ASP A 213 -27.93 0.38 3.44
C ASP A 213 -28.09 -1.11 3.05
N TYR A 214 -26.98 -1.80 2.81
CA TYR A 214 -26.98 -3.21 2.42
C TYR A 214 -26.56 -4.11 3.58
N SER A 215 -26.85 -5.42 3.50
CA SER A 215 -26.40 -6.38 4.51
C SER A 215 -24.90 -6.67 4.40
N PHE A 216 -24.24 -6.94 5.53
CA PHE A 216 -22.81 -7.32 5.53
C PHE A 216 -22.55 -8.58 4.70
N LYS A 217 -23.46 -9.57 4.80
CA LYS A 217 -23.40 -10.81 4.01
C LYS A 217 -23.36 -10.53 2.50
N ARG A 218 -24.13 -9.54 2.01
CA ARG A 218 -24.12 -9.17 0.58
C ARG A 218 -22.72 -8.70 0.14
N TYR A 219 -22.07 -7.84 0.92
CA TYR A 219 -20.70 -7.41 0.60
C TYR A 219 -19.71 -8.57 0.65
N LEU A 220 -19.87 -9.49 1.60
CA LEU A 220 -19.00 -10.67 1.71
C LEU A 220 -19.14 -11.59 0.49
N TRP A 221 -20.37 -11.86 0.02
CA TRP A 221 -20.61 -12.66 -1.18
C TRP A 221 -20.05 -12.01 -2.45
N ILE A 222 -20.29 -10.71 -2.63
CA ILE A 222 -19.74 -9.97 -3.78
C ILE A 222 -18.21 -9.98 -3.72
N PHE A 223 -17.63 -9.80 -2.54
CA PHE A 223 -16.17 -9.87 -2.38
C PHE A 223 -15.63 -11.26 -2.74
N GLY A 224 -16.27 -12.34 -2.26
CA GLY A 224 -15.89 -13.71 -2.61
C GLY A 224 -15.97 -13.98 -4.11
N ALA A 225 -17.05 -13.55 -4.78
CA ALA A 225 -17.21 -13.69 -6.22
C ALA A 225 -16.13 -12.93 -7.01
N LEU A 226 -15.87 -11.67 -6.64
CA LEU A 226 -14.82 -10.85 -7.27
C LEU A 226 -13.42 -11.40 -7.00
N LEU A 227 -13.17 -11.96 -5.82
CA LEU A 227 -11.90 -12.61 -5.50
C LEU A 227 -11.65 -13.83 -6.40
N VAL A 228 -12.67 -14.65 -6.62
CA VAL A 228 -12.60 -15.80 -7.54
C VAL A 228 -12.37 -15.32 -8.97
N LEU A 229 -13.10 -14.30 -9.43
CA LEU A 229 -12.88 -13.71 -10.76
C LEU A 229 -11.47 -13.14 -10.92
N PHE A 230 -10.93 -12.50 -9.88
CA PHE A 230 -9.56 -11.98 -9.87
C PHE A 230 -8.50 -13.08 -9.99
N LEU A 231 -8.70 -14.20 -9.32
CA LEU A 231 -7.82 -15.37 -9.43
C LEU A 231 -7.92 -16.00 -10.83
N ILE A 232 -9.14 -16.14 -11.36
CA ILE A 232 -9.36 -16.69 -12.71
C ILE A 232 -8.74 -15.77 -13.77
N GLU A 233 -8.98 -14.47 -13.71
CA GLU A 233 -8.43 -13.50 -14.66
C GLU A 233 -6.89 -13.54 -14.64
N ASN A 234 -6.27 -13.53 -13.46
CA ASN A 234 -4.82 -13.67 -13.34
C ASN A 234 -4.29 -14.98 -13.93
N PHE A 235 -4.99 -16.09 -13.69
CA PHE A 235 -4.60 -17.38 -14.26
C PHE A 235 -4.70 -17.38 -15.79
N VAL A 236 -5.82 -16.89 -16.35
CA VAL A 236 -6.08 -16.88 -17.79
C VAL A 236 -5.10 -15.97 -18.53
N ILE A 237 -4.81 -14.78 -18.02
CA ILE A 237 -3.89 -13.84 -18.69
C ILE A 237 -2.44 -14.32 -18.63
N LYS A 238 -2.06 -15.08 -17.59
CA LYS A 238 -0.71 -15.62 -17.46
C LYS A 238 -0.41 -16.68 -18.53
N MET A 239 -1.41 -17.43 -18.99
CA MET A 239 -1.26 -18.49 -20.01
C MET A 239 -0.68 -17.99 -21.36
N PRO A 240 -1.18 -16.90 -21.98
CA PRO A 240 -0.64 -16.35 -23.23
C PRO A 240 0.63 -15.51 -23.04
N GLY A 241 1.24 -15.49 -21.85
CA GLY A 241 2.43 -14.67 -21.56
C GLY A 241 2.13 -13.23 -21.17
N GLY A 242 0.91 -12.93 -20.73
CA GLY A 242 0.58 -11.65 -20.10
C GLY A 242 1.06 -11.57 -18.65
N ILE A 243 0.79 -10.41 -18.03
CA ILE A 243 1.12 -10.03 -16.64
C ILE A 243 2.61 -9.77 -16.36
N ILE A 244 2.95 -8.49 -16.20
CA ILE A 244 4.17 -8.04 -15.52
C ILE A 244 3.94 -8.07 -13.99
N ASN A 245 2.78 -7.62 -13.50
CA ASN A 245 2.35 -7.74 -12.09
C ASN A 245 0.87 -8.15 -11.94
N SER A 246 0.57 -9.06 -11.00
CA SER A 246 -0.79 -9.64 -10.85
C SER A 246 -1.86 -8.67 -10.30
N GLU A 247 -1.51 -7.45 -9.91
CA GLU A 247 -2.48 -6.36 -9.69
C GLU A 247 -2.95 -5.65 -10.97
N GLU A 248 -2.43 -5.98 -12.16
CA GLU A 248 -2.69 -5.24 -13.42
C GLU A 248 -3.83 -5.83 -14.25
N VAL A 249 -4.92 -6.19 -13.59
CA VAL A 249 -6.07 -6.85 -14.20
C VAL A 249 -7.36 -6.08 -13.92
N PHE A 250 -8.40 -6.27 -14.74
CA PHE A 250 -9.63 -5.45 -14.66
C PHE A 250 -10.38 -5.67 -13.34
N THR A 251 -10.28 -6.87 -12.76
CA THR A 251 -10.92 -7.20 -11.49
C THR A 251 -10.20 -6.64 -10.26
N THR A 252 -8.99 -6.09 -10.36
CA THR A 252 -8.25 -5.55 -9.22
C THR A 252 -9.03 -4.44 -8.50
N ALA A 253 -9.40 -3.38 -9.22
CA ALA A 253 -10.08 -2.23 -8.61
C ALA A 253 -11.47 -2.56 -8.04
N PRO A 254 -12.34 -3.34 -8.73
CA PRO A 254 -13.58 -3.84 -8.14
C PRO A 254 -13.35 -4.70 -6.88
N THR A 255 -12.38 -5.62 -6.91
CA THR A 255 -12.09 -6.51 -5.78
C THR A 255 -11.60 -5.72 -4.57
N ALA A 256 -10.67 -4.78 -4.78
CA ALA A 256 -10.16 -3.89 -3.74
C ALA A 256 -11.24 -2.98 -3.15
N LEU A 257 -12.16 -2.48 -3.99
CA LEU A 257 -13.31 -1.69 -3.56
C LEU A 257 -14.19 -2.49 -2.58
N VAL A 258 -14.64 -3.68 -2.99
CA VAL A 258 -15.56 -4.47 -2.17
C VAL A 258 -14.85 -5.06 -0.94
N GLY A 259 -13.60 -5.48 -1.07
CA GLY A 259 -12.78 -5.91 0.06
C GLY A 259 -12.58 -4.82 1.11
N SER A 260 -12.40 -3.57 0.67
CA SER A 260 -12.34 -2.41 1.56
C SER A 260 -13.68 -2.14 2.26
N LEU A 261 -14.82 -2.32 1.58
CA LEU A 261 -16.15 -2.22 2.20
C LEU A 261 -16.36 -3.30 3.27
N VAL A 262 -15.97 -4.55 2.97
CA VAL A 262 -15.98 -5.65 3.95
C VAL A 262 -15.15 -5.26 5.17
N ALA A 263 -13.92 -4.77 4.98
CA ALA A 263 -13.05 -4.35 6.08
C ALA A 263 -13.62 -3.19 6.92
N ILE A 264 -14.26 -2.19 6.28
CA ILE A 264 -14.89 -1.05 6.96
C ILE A 264 -16.04 -1.52 7.86
N ARG A 265 -16.82 -2.52 7.41
CA ARG A 265 -18.02 -2.99 8.11
C ARG A 265 -17.76 -4.11 9.09
N TRP A 266 -16.75 -4.94 8.83
CA TRP A 266 -16.43 -6.07 9.67
C TRP A 266 -15.91 -5.62 11.05
N GLN A 267 -16.48 -6.21 12.10
CA GLN A 267 -16.15 -5.90 13.49
C GLN A 267 -15.79 -7.19 14.23
N PRO A 268 -14.62 -7.79 13.93
CA PRO A 268 -14.21 -9.02 14.60
C PRO A 268 -13.97 -8.79 16.09
N ASN A 269 -14.23 -9.83 16.89
CA ASN A 269 -13.95 -9.79 18.33
C ASN A 269 -12.45 -10.03 18.57
N ILE A 270 -11.64 -9.02 18.29
CA ILE A 270 -10.19 -9.05 18.47
C ILE A 270 -9.78 -8.04 19.54
N GLY A 271 -8.92 -8.49 20.46
CA GLY A 271 -8.24 -7.67 21.46
C GLY A 271 -6.99 -6.98 20.88
N ASN A 272 -6.54 -5.91 21.53
CA ASN A 272 -5.28 -5.22 21.21
C ASN A 272 -5.09 -4.78 19.74
N THR A 273 -6.13 -4.14 19.17
CA THR A 273 -6.14 -3.70 17.77
C THR A 273 -5.07 -2.65 17.44
N ILE A 274 -4.61 -1.89 18.44
CA ILE A 274 -3.50 -0.93 18.29
C ILE A 274 -2.21 -1.67 17.94
N ASN A 275 -1.90 -2.77 18.63
CA ASN A 275 -0.70 -3.56 18.36
C ASN A 275 -0.76 -4.20 16.97
N ILE A 276 -1.92 -4.71 16.55
CA ILE A 276 -2.13 -5.25 15.20
C ILE A 276 -1.89 -4.18 14.13
N ARG A 277 -2.50 -3.00 14.30
CA ARG A 277 -2.31 -1.87 13.38
C ARG A 277 -0.84 -1.48 13.30
N SER A 278 -0.21 -1.32 14.45
CA SER A 278 1.19 -0.90 14.52
C SER A 278 2.13 -1.92 13.91
N PHE A 279 1.92 -3.21 14.20
CA PHE A 279 2.70 -4.28 13.62
C PHE A 279 2.47 -4.38 12.10
N SER A 280 1.25 -4.16 11.61
CA SER A 280 0.99 -4.21 10.16
C SER A 280 1.79 -3.16 9.38
N THR A 281 1.89 -1.91 9.88
CA THR A 281 2.76 -0.89 9.28
C THR A 281 4.22 -1.30 9.38
N PHE A 282 4.64 -1.79 10.55
CA PHE A 282 6.03 -2.20 10.75
C PHE A 282 6.44 -3.35 9.83
N LEU A 283 5.63 -4.40 9.75
CA LEU A 283 5.85 -5.56 8.87
C LEU A 283 5.97 -5.14 7.41
N TYR A 284 5.01 -4.32 6.94
CA TYR A 284 5.04 -3.77 5.59
C TYR A 284 6.36 -3.05 5.30
N CYS A 285 6.79 -2.19 6.23
CA CYS A 285 7.98 -1.39 6.04
C CYS A 285 9.30 -2.11 6.37
N ALA A 286 9.30 -3.24 7.08
CA ALA A 286 10.53 -3.92 7.55
C ALA A 286 10.90 -5.15 6.71
N GLN A 287 9.94 -5.73 5.99
CA GLN A 287 10.08 -7.05 5.35
C GLN A 287 11.33 -7.22 4.46
N GLN A 288 11.79 -6.15 3.80
CA GLN A 288 12.95 -6.20 2.92
C GLN A 288 14.24 -6.58 3.64
N TRP A 289 14.41 -6.16 4.90
CA TRP A 289 15.55 -6.57 5.70
C TRP A 289 15.48 -8.06 6.04
N GLY A 290 14.28 -8.59 6.28
CA GLY A 290 14.06 -10.02 6.47
C GLY A 290 14.51 -10.83 5.25
N LEU A 291 14.12 -10.42 4.04
CA LEU A 291 14.54 -11.04 2.78
C LEU A 291 16.07 -11.07 2.65
N VAL A 292 16.73 -9.91 2.81
CA VAL A 292 18.18 -9.80 2.66
C VAL A 292 18.95 -10.67 3.67
N VAL A 293 18.44 -10.81 4.90
CA VAL A 293 19.05 -11.67 5.91
C VAL A 293 18.84 -13.15 5.55
N TRP A 294 17.65 -13.52 5.11
CA TRP A 294 17.33 -14.88 4.70
C TRP A 294 18.15 -15.33 3.49
N ASP A 295 18.26 -14.49 2.46
CA ASP A 295 19.08 -14.76 1.26
C ASP A 295 20.54 -15.04 1.61
N LYS A 296 21.11 -14.25 2.52
CA LYS A 296 22.49 -14.49 2.99
C LYS A 296 22.60 -15.80 3.76
N PHE A 297 21.63 -16.09 4.64
CA PHE A 297 21.63 -17.30 5.46
C PHE A 297 21.53 -18.57 4.60
N THR A 298 20.59 -18.61 3.65
CA THR A 298 20.40 -19.75 2.74
C THR A 298 21.57 -19.95 1.80
N HIS A 299 22.17 -18.87 1.29
CA HIS A 299 23.39 -18.92 0.48
C HIS A 299 24.59 -19.49 1.26
N ILE A 300 24.78 -19.08 2.53
CA ILE A 300 25.89 -19.58 3.36
C ILE A 300 25.73 -21.07 3.67
N LEU A 301 24.49 -21.52 3.92
CA LEU A 301 24.21 -22.90 4.31
C LEU A 301 23.87 -23.83 3.12
N ASN A 302 23.88 -23.30 1.89
CA ASN A 302 23.53 -24.00 0.67
C ASN A 302 22.19 -24.77 0.77
N ILE A 303 21.19 -24.16 1.41
CA ILE A 303 19.88 -24.77 1.62
C ILE A 303 19.04 -24.54 0.36
N ASN A 304 18.68 -25.62 -0.31
CA ASN A 304 17.71 -25.58 -1.42
C ASN A 304 16.80 -26.81 -1.36
N PHE A 305 15.52 -26.61 -1.07
CA PHE A 305 14.53 -27.68 -1.05
C PHE A 305 13.10 -27.15 -1.30
N LEU A 306 12.20 -28.08 -1.63
CA LEU A 306 10.78 -27.79 -1.85
C LEU A 306 10.13 -27.26 -0.55
N GLY A 307 9.77 -25.98 -0.54
CA GLY A 307 9.14 -25.33 0.63
C GLY A 307 10.00 -24.25 1.30
N ILE A 308 11.19 -23.96 0.77
CA ILE A 308 12.05 -22.89 1.28
C ILE A 308 11.34 -21.53 1.33
N ASN A 309 10.49 -21.22 0.36
CA ASN A 309 9.67 -19.99 0.29
C ASN A 309 8.69 -19.86 1.47
N VAL A 310 8.18 -20.99 1.99
CA VAL A 310 7.29 -20.98 3.17
C VAL A 310 8.10 -20.71 4.43
N LEU A 311 9.28 -21.31 4.56
CA LEU A 311 10.18 -21.01 5.68
C LEU A 311 10.65 -19.56 5.65
N GLU A 312 10.97 -19.04 4.47
CA GLU A 312 11.33 -17.64 4.25
C GLU A 312 10.22 -16.70 4.73
N PHE A 313 8.98 -16.95 4.30
CA PHE A 313 7.83 -16.18 4.75
C PHE A 313 7.68 -16.19 6.27
N VAL A 314 7.74 -17.38 6.88
CA VAL A 314 7.65 -17.51 8.35
C VAL A 314 8.80 -16.77 9.01
N PHE A 315 10.02 -16.90 8.50
CA PHE A 315 11.20 -16.21 9.01
C PHE A 315 11.03 -14.70 8.97
N ILE A 316 10.57 -14.13 7.86
CA ILE A 316 10.37 -12.67 7.71
C ILE A 316 9.30 -12.17 8.67
N VAL A 317 8.18 -12.89 8.80
CA VAL A 317 7.09 -12.49 9.71
C VAL A 317 7.56 -12.54 11.17
N VAL A 318 8.22 -13.62 11.57
CA VAL A 318 8.71 -13.81 12.95
C VAL A 318 9.82 -12.81 13.28
N SER A 319 10.82 -12.66 12.41
CA SER A 319 11.92 -11.70 12.62
C SER A 319 11.41 -10.27 12.68
N SER A 320 10.48 -9.88 11.79
CA SER A 320 9.82 -8.57 11.82
C SER A 320 9.04 -8.34 13.12
N TYR A 321 8.39 -9.37 13.65
CA TYR A 321 7.68 -9.27 14.93
C TYR A 321 8.66 -9.09 16.10
N ILE A 322 9.78 -9.83 16.12
CA ILE A 322 10.84 -9.66 17.12
C ILE A 322 11.40 -8.22 17.05
N PHE A 323 11.74 -7.73 15.86
CA PHE A 323 12.20 -6.35 15.68
C PHE A 323 11.16 -5.31 16.08
N TYR A 324 9.87 -5.58 15.85
CA TYR A 324 8.78 -4.73 16.30
C TYR A 324 8.71 -4.64 17.85
N LEU A 325 8.91 -5.76 18.55
CA LEU A 325 8.96 -5.77 20.02
C LEU A 325 10.18 -5.00 20.54
N LEU A 326 11.34 -5.15 19.90
CA LEU A 326 12.54 -4.37 20.21
C LEU A 326 12.31 -2.87 19.99
N TYR A 327 11.74 -2.49 18.84
CA TYR A 327 11.32 -1.12 18.54
C TYR A 327 10.42 -0.56 19.65
N LYS A 328 9.41 -1.32 20.08
CA LYS A 328 8.47 -0.88 21.13
C LYS A 328 9.20 -0.61 22.45
N SER A 329 10.12 -1.50 22.84
CA SER A 329 10.96 -1.34 24.02
C SER A 329 11.86 -0.10 23.94
N ILE A 330 12.55 0.09 22.82
CA ILE A 330 13.43 1.25 22.58
C ILE A 330 12.63 2.55 22.61
N LYS A 331 11.47 2.58 21.94
CA LYS A 331 10.59 3.76 21.90
C LYS A 331 10.13 4.17 23.31
N THR A 332 9.77 3.21 24.15
CA THR A 332 9.36 3.49 25.53
C THR A 332 10.50 4.05 26.39
N LYS A 333 11.75 3.68 26.11
CA LYS A 333 12.92 4.08 26.91
C LYS A 333 13.56 5.40 26.45
N THR A 334 13.57 5.68 25.14
CA THR A 334 14.39 6.77 24.58
C THR A 334 13.64 8.09 24.40
N GLN A 335 12.30 8.10 24.40
CA GLN A 335 11.46 9.28 24.10
C GLN A 335 11.79 10.05 22.81
N TRP A 336 12.66 9.54 21.93
CA TRP A 336 13.05 10.25 20.71
C TRP A 336 11.85 10.36 19.76
N LYS A 337 11.65 11.57 19.23
CA LYS A 337 10.57 11.86 18.28
C LYS A 337 10.66 10.97 17.02
N PHE A 338 11.86 10.59 16.61
CA PHE A 338 12.12 9.69 15.47
C PHE A 338 11.30 8.39 15.54
N TRP A 339 11.29 7.71 16.69
CA TRP A 339 10.55 6.44 16.87
C TRP A 339 9.04 6.60 16.74
N SER A 340 8.52 7.82 16.86
CA SER A 340 7.09 8.10 16.70
C SER A 340 6.65 8.12 15.24
N TYR A 341 7.58 8.19 14.28
CA TYR A 341 7.28 8.22 12.85
C TYR A 341 7.41 6.87 12.15
N MET A 342 7.99 5.84 12.81
CA MET A 342 8.15 4.50 12.21
C MET A 342 6.86 3.72 11.97
N VAL A 343 5.76 4.05 12.66
CA VAL A 343 4.53 3.23 12.72
C VAL A 343 3.26 4.07 12.81
#